data_AF-A0A537SHT7-F1
#
_entry.id   AF-A0A537SHT7-F1
#
_cell.length_a   1.000
_cell.length_b   1.000
_cell.length_c   1.000
_cell.angle_alpha   90.00
_cell.angle_beta   90.00
_cell.angle_gamma   90.00
#
_symmetry.space_group_name_H-M   'P 1'
#
loop_
_entity.id
_entity.type
_entity.pdbx_description
1 polymer ?
#
loop_
_entity_poly.entity_id
_entity_poly.type
_entity_poly.pdbx_seq_one_letter_code
_entity_poly.pdbx_strand_id
1 'polypeptide(L)' 'MDDITLRNRRFGPEAAMQLVEERAPGGFARIDDVISQEDLDAIAASFSSAAGLDPEAVNGRPSFVRLSESP' A
#
# COMPACT_ATOMS: atom_id res chain seq x y z
N MET A 1 18.34 13.57 -2.73
CA MET A 1 17.32 13.17 -1.75
C MET A 1 16.31 12.34 -2.53
N ASP A 2 16.43 11.01 -2.44
CA ASP A 2 15.78 10.06 -3.35
C ASP A 2 14.25 10.23 -3.47
N ASP A 3 13.78 10.28 -4.72
CA ASP A 3 12.36 10.27 -5.13
C ASP A 3 11.55 9.16 -4.43
N ILE A 4 12.20 8.00 -4.20
CA ILE A 4 11.65 6.84 -3.50
C ILE A 4 11.27 7.19 -2.06
N THR A 5 12.07 7.98 -1.35
CA THR A 5 11.80 8.35 0.05
C THR A 5 10.63 9.31 0.16
N LEU A 6 10.53 10.27 -0.78
CA LEU A 6 9.40 11.19 -0.85
C LEU A 6 8.10 10.47 -1.25
N ARG A 7 8.18 9.50 -2.16
CA ARG A 7 7.05 8.64 -2.54
C ARG A 7 6.58 7.74 -1.39
N ASN A 8 7.49 7.12 -0.64
CA ASN A 8 7.14 6.33 0.55
C ASN A 8 6.38 7.18 1.59
N ARG A 9 6.81 8.42 1.81
CA ARG A 9 6.15 9.35 2.75
C ARG A 9 4.78 9.85 2.32
N ARG A 10 4.45 9.76 1.03
CA ARG A 10 3.23 10.37 0.46
C ARG A 10 2.17 9.34 0.05
N PHE A 11 2.55 8.08 -0.14
CA PHE A 11 1.70 7.02 -0.67
C PHE A 11 1.88 5.67 0.05
N GLY A 12 2.51 5.67 1.23
CA GLY A 12 2.62 4.49 2.08
C GLY A 12 1.37 4.23 2.92
N PRO A 13 1.31 3.09 3.64
CA PRO A 13 0.25 2.81 4.63
C PRO A 13 0.15 3.91 5.71
N GLU A 14 1.21 4.68 5.91
CA GLU A 14 1.26 5.86 6.78
C GLU A 14 0.25 6.95 6.38
N ALA A 15 -0.14 7.04 5.11
CA ALA A 15 -1.13 8.01 4.65
C ALA A 15 -2.50 7.80 5.31
N ALA A 16 -2.92 6.54 5.48
CA ALA A 16 -4.14 6.23 6.24
C ALA A 16 -4.00 6.61 7.71
N MET A 17 -2.82 6.39 8.30
CA MET A 17 -2.56 6.74 9.70
C MET A 17 -2.60 8.26 9.94
N GLN A 18 -1.97 9.06 9.07
CA GLN A 18 -2.04 10.53 9.16
C GLN A 18 -3.47 11.03 8.99
N LEU A 19 -4.19 10.51 8.00
CA LEU A 19 -5.57 10.91 7.76
C LEU A 19 -6.48 10.63 8.97
N VAL A 20 -6.25 9.49 9.64
CA VAL A 20 -6.96 9.13 10.86
C VAL A 20 -6.56 10.01 12.04
N GLU A 21 -5.29 10.35 12.20
CA GLU A 21 -4.82 11.28 13.22
C GLU A 21 -5.44 12.67 13.05
N GLU A 22 -5.51 13.19 11.82
CA GLU A 22 -6.11 14.50 11.51
C GLU A 22 -7.62 14.51 11.77
N ARG A 23 -8.33 13.42 11.43
CA ARG A 23 -9.79 13.33 11.57
C ARG A 23 -10.24 12.95 12.99
N ALA A 24 -9.43 12.20 13.73
CA ALA A 24 -9.75 11.71 15.07
C ALA A 24 -8.60 11.93 16.06
N PRO A 25 -8.22 13.19 16.36
CA PRO A 25 -7.10 13.50 17.25
C PRO A 25 -7.33 13.08 18.71
N GLY A 26 -8.59 12.84 19.10
CA GLY A 26 -8.97 12.29 20.40
C GLY A 26 -9.07 10.76 20.43
N GLY A 27 -8.71 10.09 19.34
CA GLY A 27 -8.95 8.66 19.14
C GLY A 27 -10.35 8.35 18.60
N PHE A 28 -10.61 7.06 18.37
CA PHE A 28 -11.84 6.54 17.80
C PHE A 28 -12.13 5.14 18.32
N ALA A 29 -13.39 4.71 18.26
CA ALA A 29 -13.81 3.36 18.66
C ALA A 29 -13.77 2.36 17.49
N ARG A 30 -14.15 2.81 16.29
CA ARG A 30 -14.06 2.03 15.05
C ARG A 30 -13.45 2.87 13.95
N ILE A 31 -12.66 2.23 13.09
CA ILE A 31 -11.96 2.92 12.00
C ILE A 31 -12.94 3.48 10.95
N ASP A 32 -14.06 2.78 10.72
CA ASP A 32 -15.12 3.17 9.79
C ASP A 32 -15.80 4.51 10.18
N ASP A 33 -15.74 4.89 11.46
CA ASP A 33 -16.26 6.19 11.92
C ASP A 33 -15.37 7.37 11.49
N VAL A 34 -14.14 7.10 11.02
CA VAL A 34 -13.12 8.10 10.71
C VAL A 34 -12.74 8.08 9.23
N ILE A 35 -12.69 6.89 8.63
CA ILE A 35 -12.32 6.69 7.24
C ILE A 35 -13.13 5.53 6.66
N SER A 36 -13.73 5.76 5.50
CA SER A 36 -14.51 4.74 4.81
C SER A 36 -13.62 3.59 4.33
N GLN A 37 -14.20 2.40 4.24
CA GLN A 37 -13.49 1.24 3.67
C GLN A 37 -13.01 1.48 2.22
N GLU A 38 -13.73 2.29 1.44
CA GLU A 38 -13.33 2.69 0.08
C GLU A 38 -12.05 3.54 0.06
N ASP A 39 -11.91 4.47 1.02
CA ASP A 39 -10.73 5.34 1.12
C ASP A 39 -9.50 4.52 1.54
N LEU A 40 -9.69 3.58 2.47
CA LEU A 40 -8.64 2.64 2.89
C LEU A 40 -8.18 1.77 1.71
N ASP A 41 -9.12 1.27 0.90
CA ASP A 41 -8.81 0.47 -0.28
C ASP A 41 -8.07 1.30 -1.33
N ALA A 42 -8.50 2.54 -1.59
CA ALA A 42 -7.81 3.44 -2.52
C ALA A 42 -6.36 3.73 -2.09
N ILE A 43 -6.13 3.94 -0.80
CA ILE A 43 -4.78 4.13 -0.24
C ILE A 43 -3.94 2.85 -0.42
N ALA A 44 -4.51 1.69 -0.09
CA ALA A 44 -3.84 0.40 -0.22
C ALA A 44 -3.48 0.06 -1.69
N ALA A 45 -4.41 0.31 -2.63
CA ALA A 45 -4.21 0.10 -4.05
C ALA A 45 -3.12 1.03 -4.60
N SER A 46 -3.15 2.32 -4.23
CA SER A 46 -2.13 3.29 -4.62
C SER A 46 -0.74 2.88 -4.12
N PHE A 47 -0.65 2.39 -2.88
CA PHE A 47 0.60 1.87 -2.32
C PHE A 47 1.07 0.62 -3.07
N SER A 48 0.19 -0.36 -3.27
CA SER A 48 0.51 -1.64 -3.92
C SER A 48 1.08 -1.43 -5.33
N SER A 49 0.46 -0.53 -6.10
CA SER A 49 0.93 -0.12 -7.41
C SER A 49 2.32 0.54 -7.34
N ALA A 50 2.50 1.52 -6.44
CA ALA A 50 3.77 2.23 -6.28
C ALA A 50 4.92 1.31 -5.82
N ALA A 51 4.63 0.32 -4.98
CA ALA A 51 5.59 -0.65 -4.48
C ALA A 51 5.85 -1.81 -5.47
N GLY A 52 5.11 -1.91 -6.57
CA GLY A 52 5.18 -3.03 -7.50
C GLY A 52 4.74 -4.36 -6.86
N LEU A 53 3.85 -4.27 -5.87
CA LEU A 53 3.19 -5.39 -5.19
C LEU A 53 1.82 -5.71 -5.77
N ASP A 54 1.39 -4.93 -6.77
CA ASP A 54 0.19 -5.21 -7.53
C ASP A 54 0.21 -6.65 -8.08
N PRO A 55 -0.87 -7.44 -7.91
CA PRO A 55 -0.88 -8.85 -8.28
C PRO A 55 -0.61 -9.09 -9.76
N GLU A 56 -1.01 -8.21 -10.68
CA GLU A 56 -0.67 -8.34 -12.09
C GLU A 56 0.84 -8.16 -12.30
N ALA A 57 1.41 -7.13 -11.67
CA ALA A 57 2.84 -6.86 -11.72
C ALA A 57 3.67 -8.00 -11.08
N VAL A 58 3.22 -8.56 -9.96
CA VAL A 58 3.90 -9.66 -9.26
C VAL A 58 3.84 -10.95 -10.08
N ASN A 59 2.67 -11.29 -10.61
CA ASN A 59 2.47 -12.53 -11.37
C ASN A 59 3.12 -12.49 -12.76
N GLY A 60 3.26 -11.30 -13.36
CA GLY A 60 3.94 -11.11 -14.65
C GLY A 60 5.47 -11.12 -14.56
N ARG A 61 6.07 -11.13 -13.37
CA ARG A 61 7.52 -11.08 -13.19
C ARG A 61 8.16 -12.43 -13.51
N PRO A 62 9.34 -12.43 -14.18
CA PRO A 62 10.07 -13.66 -14.43
C PRO A 62 10.46 -14.32 -13.11
N SER A 63 10.24 -15.63 -13.01
CA SER A 63 10.68 -16.41 -11.85
C SER A 63 12.20 -16.33 -11.71
N PHE A 64 12.66 -16.04 -10.49
CA PHE A 64 14.09 -16.07 -10.15
C PHE A 64 14.63 -17.50 -10.02
N VAL A 65 13.75 -18.50 -9.98
CA VAL A 65 14.12 -19.90 -9.92
C VAL A 65 14.11 -20.45 -11.34
N ARG A 66 15.27 -20.97 -11.81
CA ARG A 66 15.25 -21.81 -13.00
C ARG A 66 14.45 -23.06 -12.68
N LEU A 67 13.36 -23.28 -13.41
CA LEU A 67 12.72 -24.59 -13.46
C LEU A 67 13.76 -25.56 -14.04
N SER A 68 14.33 -26.40 -13.19
CA SER A 68 15.06 -27.57 -13.66
C SER A 68 14.04 -28.47 -14.33
N GLU A 69 14.12 -28.61 -15.65
CA GLU A 69 13.35 -29.63 -16.36
C GLU A 69 13.71 -30.99 -15.75
N SER A 70 12.73 -31.66 -15.14
CA SER A 70 12.88 -33.05 -14.70
C SER A 70 12.72 -33.98 -15.91
N PRO A 71 13.43 -35.12 -15.91
CA PRO A 71 13.65 -35.97 -17.09
C PRO A 71 12.39 -36.60 -17.68
#